data_AF-A0A1S3LUD0-F1
#
_entry.id   AF-A0A1S3LUD0-F1
#
_cell.length_a   1.000
_cell.length_b   1.000
_cell.length_c   1.000
_cell.angle_alpha   90.00
_cell.angle_beta   90.00
_cell.angle_gamma   90.00
#
_symmetry.space_group_name_H-M   'P 1'
#
loop_
_entity.id
_entity.type
_entity.pdbx_description
1 polymer ?
#
loop_
_entity_poly.entity_id
_entity_poly.type
_entity_poly.pdbx_seq_one_letter_code
_entity_poly.pdbx_strand_id
1 'polypeptide(L)'
;MMCTTLYDAANSFVHQHFVEVSVSEEFLSLRPEEVLELVGCDELNIKAEEQVFEAVLAWVRHEREEREPRLPELLSKTRLPLCRPQFLADRVQQDELVRFCHKCR
;
A
#
# COMPACT_ATOMS: atom_id res chain seq x y z
N MET A 1 27.90 -5.85 13.83
CA MET A 1 28.09 -5.41 12.43
C MET A 1 26.89 -5.96 11.68
N MET A 2 26.01 -5.06 11.25
CA MET A 2 24.61 -5.33 10.90
C MET A 2 24.50 -6.23 9.66
N CYS A 3 23.53 -7.15 9.69
CA CYS A 3 23.08 -7.95 8.54
C CYS A 3 22.38 -7.08 7.49
N THR A 4 23.03 -6.04 6.99
CA THR A 4 22.48 -5.19 5.93
C THR A 4 22.31 -5.99 4.65
N THR A 5 23.24 -6.90 4.34
CA THR A 5 23.15 -7.71 3.11
C THR A 5 21.90 -8.58 3.02
N LEU A 6 21.40 -9.11 4.14
CA LEU A 6 20.20 -9.96 4.16
C LEU A 6 18.93 -9.11 4.21
N TYR A 7 18.96 -7.99 4.92
CA TYR A 7 17.88 -7.00 4.95
C TYR A 7 17.67 -6.37 3.57
N ASP A 8 18.75 -5.92 2.92
CA ASP A 8 18.73 -5.38 1.56
C ASP A 8 18.26 -6.43 0.54
N ALA A 9 18.69 -7.69 0.67
CA ALA A 9 18.24 -8.76 -0.21
C ALA A 9 16.74 -9.06 -0.02
N ALA A 10 16.26 -9.13 1.23
CA ALA A 10 14.85 -9.32 1.52
C ALA A 10 14.01 -8.13 1.02
N ASN A 11 14.49 -6.90 1.21
CA ASN A 11 13.79 -5.70 0.76
C ASN A 11 13.76 -5.62 -0.77
N SER A 12 14.87 -5.96 -1.44
CA SER A 12 14.92 -6.06 -2.90
C SER A 12 13.98 -7.14 -3.43
N PHE A 13 13.86 -8.28 -2.73
CA PHE A 13 12.91 -9.34 -3.09
C PHE A 13 11.45 -8.89 -2.92
N VAL A 14 11.12 -8.22 -1.81
CA VAL A 14 9.79 -7.64 -1.58
C VAL A 14 9.49 -6.58 -2.63
N HIS A 15 10.46 -5.75 -3.03
CA HIS A 15 10.26 -4.77 -4.09
C HIS A 15 10.01 -5.45 -5.44
N GLN A 16 10.76 -6.51 -5.77
CA GLN A 16 10.61 -7.25 -7.02
C GLN A 16 9.30 -8.04 -7.12
N HIS A 17 8.82 -8.57 -6.00
CA HIS A 17 7.61 -9.39 -5.89
C HIS A 17 6.49 -8.72 -5.09
N PHE A 18 6.47 -7.39 -5.04
CA PHE A 18 5.58 -6.62 -4.16
C PHE A 18 4.11 -7.02 -4.28
N VAL A 19 3.67 -7.31 -5.51
CA VAL A 19 2.29 -7.71 -5.82
C VAL A 19 1.93 -9.08 -5.22
N GLU A 20 2.87 -10.02 -5.19
CA GLU A 20 2.66 -11.35 -4.61
C GLU A 20 2.78 -11.28 -3.08
N VAL A 21 3.69 -10.46 -2.58
CA VAL A 21 3.88 -10.25 -1.14
C VAL A 21 2.70 -9.49 -0.55
N SER A 22 2.13 -8.52 -1.24
CA SER A 22 1.04 -7.67 -0.73
C SER A 22 -0.26 -8.42 -0.43
N VAL A 23 -0.47 -9.56 -1.09
CA VAL A 23 -1.61 -10.46 -0.84
C VAL A 23 -1.31 -11.54 0.21
N SER A 24 -0.05 -11.65 0.63
CA SER A 24 0.38 -12.65 1.61
C SER A 24 0.05 -12.20 3.03
N GLU A 25 -0.24 -13.16 3.92
CA GLU A 25 -0.53 -12.88 5.34
C GLU A 25 0.61 -12.17 6.06
N GLU A 26 1.86 -12.39 5.62
CA GLU A 26 3.03 -11.68 6.16
C GLU A 26 2.91 -10.16 5.94
N PHE A 27 2.46 -9.72 4.77
CA PHE A 27 2.23 -8.30 4.49
C PHE A 27 1.04 -7.76 5.26
N LEU A 28 -0.06 -8.53 5.33
CA LEU A 28 -1.25 -8.15 6.11
C LEU A 28 -0.95 -8.02 7.61
N SER A 29 0.06 -8.75 8.11
CA SER A 29 0.55 -8.67 9.49
C SER A 29 1.60 -7.57 9.71
N LEU A 30 2.04 -6.86 8.66
CA LEU A 30 3.00 -5.77 8.81
C LEU A 30 2.39 -4.58 9.55
N ARG A 31 3.25 -3.86 10.25
CA ARG A 31 2.89 -2.62 10.94
C ARG A 31 2.63 -1.50 9.92
N PRO A 32 1.75 -0.54 10.26
CA PRO A 32 1.44 0.60 9.40
C PRO A 32 2.66 1.39 8.94
N GLU A 33 3.68 1.49 9.80
CA GLU A 33 4.92 2.22 9.52
C GLU A 33 5.72 1.55 8.40
N GLU A 34 5.84 0.21 8.45
CA GLU A 34 6.52 -0.59 7.42
C GLU A 34 5.78 -0.50 6.08
N VAL A 35 4.44 -0.57 6.12
CA VAL A 35 3.61 -0.43 4.92
C VAL A 35 3.73 0.99 4.36
N LEU A 36 3.77 2.03 5.19
CA LEU A 36 4.00 3.41 4.76
C LEU A 36 5.36 3.59 4.07
N GLU A 37 6.42 2.96 4.59
CA GLU A 37 7.74 2.99 3.97
C GLU A 37 7.75 2.23 2.63
N LEU A 38 7.14 1.05 2.58
CA LEU A 38 7.03 0.25 1.35
C LEU A 38 6.24 0.99 0.26
N VAL A 39 5.02 1.44 0.56
CA VAL A 39 4.13 2.18 -0.35
C VAL A 39 4.76 3.51 -0.78
N GLY A 40 5.59 4.12 0.07
CA GLY A 40 6.33 5.33 -0.26
C GLY A 40 7.59 5.11 -1.10
N CYS A 41 8.00 3.86 -1.32
CA CYS A 41 9.21 3.53 -2.05
C CYS A 41 8.98 3.58 -3.58
N ASP A 42 9.74 4.42 -4.28
CA ASP A 42 9.72 4.55 -5.75
C ASP A 42 10.31 3.32 -6.47
N GLU A 43 11.09 2.50 -5.76
CA GLU A 43 11.81 1.35 -6.32
C GLU A 43 10.97 0.06 -6.33
N LEU A 44 9.68 0.14 -6.00
CA LEU A 44 8.77 -0.99 -6.12
C LEU A 44 8.64 -1.43 -7.59
N ASN A 45 8.84 -2.71 -7.85
CA ASN A 45 8.70 -3.30 -9.18
C ASN A 45 7.23 -3.59 -9.50
N ILE A 46 6.42 -2.54 -9.52
CA ILE A 46 4.99 -2.59 -9.83
C ILE A 46 4.75 -2.19 -11.28
N LYS A 47 3.76 -2.81 -11.92
CA LYS A 47 3.35 -2.44 -13.28
C LYS A 47 2.47 -1.20 -13.29
N ALA A 48 1.74 -0.98 -12.20
CA ALA A 48 0.85 0.15 -12.01
C ALA A 48 0.69 0.45 -10.52
N GLU A 49 0.55 1.72 -10.19
CA GLU A 49 0.19 2.21 -8.84
C GLU A 49 -1.16 1.68 -8.35
N GLU A 50 -2.02 1.22 -9.27
CA GLU A 50 -3.25 0.49 -8.96
C GLU A 50 -2.99 -0.70 -8.02
N GLN A 51 -1.85 -1.39 -8.17
CA GLN A 51 -1.49 -2.55 -7.35
C GLN A 51 -1.13 -2.17 -5.92
N VAL A 52 -0.49 -1.01 -5.73
CA VAL A 52 -0.18 -0.45 -4.42
C VAL A 52 -1.47 -0.03 -3.72
N PHE A 53 -2.39 0.58 -4.46
CA PHE A 53 -3.70 0.94 -3.93
C PHE A 53 -4.49 -0.30 -3.47
N GLU A 54 -4.52 -1.37 -4.28
CA GLU A 54 -5.17 -2.63 -3.90
C GLU A 54 -4.52 -3.28 -2.68
N ALA A 55 -3.18 -3.26 -2.59
CA ALA A 55 -2.43 -3.74 -1.43
C ALA A 55 -2.79 -3.00 -0.15
N VAL A 56 -2.81 -1.66 -0.20
CA VAL A 56 -3.19 -0.81 0.93
C VAL A 56 -4.63 -1.11 1.36
N LEU A 57 -5.55 -1.23 0.42
CA LEU A 57 -6.94 -1.58 0.73
C LEU A 57 -7.07 -2.96 1.36
N ALA A 58 -6.36 -3.98 0.85
CA ALA A 58 -6.36 -5.32 1.43
C ALA A 58 -5.83 -5.30 2.87
N TRP A 59 -4.75 -4.56 3.10
CA TRP A 59 -4.15 -4.37 4.42
C TRP A 59 -5.07 -3.66 5.40
N VAL A 60 -5.77 -2.59 4.97
CA VAL A 60 -6.76 -1.91 5.80
C VAL A 60 -7.99 -2.78 6.04
N ARG A 61 -8.45 -3.56 5.05
CA ARG A 61 -9.59 -4.48 5.22
C ARG A 61 -9.31 -5.58 6.24
N HIS A 62 -8.06 -5.97 6.43
CA HIS A 62 -7.68 -6.96 7.43
C HIS A 62 -7.98 -6.50 8.87
N GLU A 63 -7.70 -5.23 9.20
CA GLU A 63 -7.93 -4.63 10.52
C GLU A 63 -8.61 -3.26 10.35
N ARG A 64 -9.85 -3.31 9.90
CA ARG A 64 -10.58 -2.12 9.46
C ARG A 64 -10.73 -1.06 10.55
N GLU A 65 -10.98 -1.48 11.80
CA GLU A 65 -11.23 -0.57 12.93
C GLU A 65 -9.98 0.22 13.35
N GLU A 66 -8.80 -0.41 13.39
CA GLU A 66 -7.54 0.27 13.77
C GLU A 66 -6.86 0.97 12.59
N ARG A 67 -7.03 0.45 11.37
CA ARG A 67 -6.28 0.92 10.19
C ARG A 67 -7.04 1.93 9.33
N GLU A 68 -8.37 2.03 9.43
CA GLU A 68 -9.16 3.10 8.76
C GLU A 68 -8.59 4.51 8.95
N PRO A 69 -8.24 4.96 10.17
CA PRO A 69 -7.72 6.31 10.36
C PRO A 69 -6.35 6.55 9.70
N ARG A 70 -5.60 5.48 9.36
CA ARG A 70 -4.28 5.56 8.70
C ARG A 70 -4.33 5.45 7.19
N LEU A 71 -5.46 5.01 6.63
CA LEU A 71 -5.73 5.01 5.19
C LEU A 71 -5.34 6.33 4.47
N PRO A 72 -5.71 7.54 4.93
CA PRO A 72 -5.37 8.78 4.21
C PRO A 72 -3.86 9.03 4.15
N GLU A 73 -3.13 8.59 5.17
CA GLU A 73 -1.67 8.75 5.23
C GLU A 73 -1.00 7.82 4.21
N LEU A 74 -1.48 6.57 4.12
CA LEU A 74 -1.05 5.59 3.11
C LEU A 74 -1.39 6.04 1.69
N LEU A 75 -2.59 6.57 1.48
CA LEU A 75 -3.03 7.09 0.18
C LEU A 75 -2.27 8.35 -0.25
N SER A 76 -1.81 9.16 0.70
CA SER A 76 -0.93 10.31 0.42
C SER A 76 0.45 9.89 -0.06
N LYS A 77 0.95 8.73 0.41
CA LYS A 77 2.18 8.11 -0.09
C LYS A 77 1.99 7.41 -1.43
N THR A 78 0.79 6.88 -1.68
CA THR A 78 0.41 6.25 -2.94
C THR A 78 0.29 7.32 -4.03
N ARG A 79 0.88 7.11 -5.20
CA ARG A 79 0.88 8.11 -6.26
C ARG A 79 -0.41 8.03 -7.06
N LEU A 80 -1.51 8.42 -6.43
CA LEU A 80 -2.84 8.50 -7.07
C LEU A 80 -2.82 9.18 -8.46
N PRO A 81 -2.04 10.25 -8.72
CA PRO A 81 -1.97 10.86 -10.05
C PRO A 81 -1.40 9.95 -11.16
N LEU A 82 -0.64 8.92 -10.79
CA LEU A 82 -0.10 7.92 -11.71
C LEU A 82 -1.08 6.77 -11.97
N CYS A 83 -2.12 6.63 -11.15
CA CYS A 83 -3.21 5.69 -11.42
C CYS A 83 -4.04 6.15 -12.62
N ARG A 84 -4.66 5.19 -13.31
CA ARG A 84 -5.54 5.50 -14.44
C ARG A 84 -6.74 6.34 -13.97
N PRO A 85 -7.15 7.38 -14.72
CA PRO A 85 -8.30 8.21 -14.35
C PRO A 85 -9.59 7.40 -14.15
N GLN A 86 -9.78 6.35 -14.97
CA GLN A 86 -10.92 5.45 -14.85
C GLN A 86 -10.90 4.67 -13.54
N PHE A 87 -9.73 4.21 -13.10
CA PHE A 87 -9.58 3.50 -11.83
C PHE A 87 -9.81 4.43 -10.64
N LEU A 88 -9.33 5.68 -10.71
CA LEU A 88 -9.61 6.68 -9.67
C LEU A 88 -11.11 6.95 -9.54
N ALA A 89 -11.81 7.13 -10.66
CA ALA A 89 -13.25 7.40 -10.67
C ALA A 89 -14.09 6.19 -10.23
N ASP A 90 -13.70 4.98 -10.63
CA ASP A 90 -14.46 3.77 -10.37
C ASP A 90 -14.17 3.15 -9.00
N ARG A 91 -12.89 3.15 -8.57
CA ARG A 91 -12.46 2.53 -7.31
C ARG A 91 -12.26 3.54 -6.20
N VAL A 92 -11.42 4.56 -6.38
CA VAL A 92 -11.13 5.52 -5.29
C VAL A 92 -12.38 6.30 -4.89
N GLN A 93 -13.20 6.70 -5.87
CA GLN A 93 -14.43 7.46 -5.62
C GLN A 93 -15.60 6.61 -5.09
N GLN A 94 -15.60 5.30 -5.35
CA GLN A 94 -16.65 4.39 -4.89
C GLN A 94 -16.29 3.60 -3.63
N ASP A 95 -15.01 3.39 -3.31
CA ASP A 95 -14.61 2.64 -2.13
C ASP A 95 -15.10 3.38 -0.87
N GLU A 96 -15.92 2.68 -0.10
CA GLU A 96 -16.48 3.20 1.14
C GLU A 96 -15.37 3.61 2.11
N LEU A 97 -14.25 2.89 2.14
CA LEU A 97 -13.09 3.22 2.97
C LEU A 97 -12.55 4.63 2.70
N VAL A 98 -12.48 5.03 1.42
CA VAL A 98 -12.03 6.36 1.02
C VAL A 98 -13.13 7.39 1.28
N ARG A 99 -14.41 7.03 1.08
CA ARG A 99 -15.56 7.91 1.36
C ARG A 99 -15.79 8.17 2.85
N PHE A 100 -15.53 7.19 3.71
CA PHE A 100 -15.62 7.32 5.17
C PHE A 100 -14.41 8.07 5.75
N CYS A 101 -13.29 8.07 5.04
CA CYS A 101 -12.17 8.91 5.41
C CYS A 101 -12.45 10.38 5.05
N HIS A 102 -12.90 11.16 6.04
CA HIS A 102 -13.16 12.60 5.90
C HIS A 102 -11.95 13.43 5.40
N LYS A 103 -10.73 12.89 5.50
CA LYS A 103 -9.47 13.50 5.00
C LYS A 103 -9.15 13.16 3.54
N CYS A 104 -9.80 12.18 2.92
CA CYS A 104 -9.62 11.82 1.51
C CYS A 104 -10.61 12.53 0.58
N ARG A 105 -11.48 13.39 1.13
CA ARG A 105 -12.51 14.14 0.40
C ARG A 105 -11.99 15.48 -0.12
#